data_AF-A0A6J5XH95-F1
#
_entry.id   AF-A0A6J5XH95-F1
#
_cell.length_a   1.000
_cell.length_b   1.000
_cell.length_c   1.000
_cell.angle_alpha   90.00
_cell.angle_beta   90.00
_cell.angle_gamma   90.00
#
_symmetry.space_group_name_H-M   'P 1'
#
loop_
_entity.id
_entity.type
_entity.pdbx_description
1 polymer ?
#
loop_
_entity_poly.entity_id
_entity_poly.type
_entity_poly.pdbx_seq_one_letter_code
_entity_poly.pdbx_strand_id
1 'polypeptide(L)'
;MNLYNLQIGLKYGCPVEDVITGLSIQCRRWRSVYCNPTRQVFLGIAPTALSQTLVQVSSPWLIPFAYVIFAKYTWSCVELGWWNDQRIWLYKRTSSYLFAFIDTILNSLGYSDSAFVITAKVSDEDVSHNYEKEVMEFGALSPMFTILATLALLNLFCFLGVVKKAIMGEGMTKVYETMPLQILLCGVLILINLPLYQALYLRKDKGKMPSSIAFKSRDI
;
A
#
# COMPACT_ATOMS: atom_id res chain seq x y z
N MET A 1 9.68 -47.52 -11.67
CA MET A 1 8.98 -46.26 -11.36
C MET A 1 8.73 -45.55 -12.68
N ASN A 2 7.48 -45.52 -13.14
CA ASN A 2 7.18 -45.29 -14.55
C ASN A 2 7.18 -43.80 -14.93
N LEU A 3 7.87 -43.48 -16.03
CA LEU A 3 8.07 -42.12 -16.56
C LEU A 3 6.78 -41.39 -17.00
N TYR A 4 5.67 -42.10 -17.20
CA TYR A 4 4.40 -41.51 -17.64
C TYR A 4 3.71 -40.65 -16.56
N ASN A 5 3.83 -41.02 -15.28
CA ASN A 5 3.27 -40.24 -14.16
C ASN A 5 3.98 -38.90 -13.97
N LEU A 6 5.18 -38.75 -14.53
CA LEU A 6 5.94 -37.50 -14.44
C LEU A 6 5.44 -36.44 -15.41
N GLN A 7 4.68 -36.79 -16.46
CA GLN A 7 4.21 -35.83 -17.48
C GLN A 7 2.72 -35.48 -17.38
N ILE A 8 1.89 -36.38 -16.85
CA ILE A 8 0.43 -36.25 -16.80
C ILE A 8 -0.04 -36.86 -15.46
N GLY A 9 -0.32 -36.02 -14.45
CA GLY A 9 -0.73 -36.47 -13.11
C GLY A 9 -0.14 -35.65 -11.96
N LEU A 10 -0.41 -36.08 -10.73
CA LEU A 10 0.20 -35.52 -9.51
C LEU A 10 1.72 -35.74 -9.54
N LYS A 11 2.47 -34.70 -9.17
CA LYS A 11 3.92 -34.71 -9.14
C LYS A 11 4.43 -35.31 -7.83
N TYR A 12 4.52 -36.63 -7.79
CA TYR A 12 5.01 -37.36 -6.62
C TYR A 12 6.51 -37.16 -6.38
N GLY A 13 6.92 -37.17 -5.10
CA GLY A 13 8.32 -37.17 -4.68
C GLY A 13 8.82 -35.88 -4.03
N CYS A 14 7.94 -34.91 -3.81
CA CYS A 14 8.22 -33.70 -3.04
C CYS A 14 7.12 -33.53 -1.99
N PRO A 15 7.41 -33.04 -0.77
CA PRO A 15 6.36 -32.69 0.19
C PRO A 15 5.32 -31.79 -0.48
N VAL A 16 5.73 -30.72 -1.16
CA VAL A 16 4.80 -29.78 -1.82
C VAL A 16 4.32 -30.22 -3.21
N GLU A 17 3.98 -31.50 -3.37
CA GLU A 17 3.45 -32.06 -4.61
C GLU A 17 2.21 -31.31 -5.14
N ASP A 18 1.30 -30.88 -4.26
CA ASP A 18 0.10 -30.12 -4.64
C ASP A 18 0.44 -28.77 -5.28
N VAL A 19 1.41 -28.05 -4.69
CA VAL A 19 1.84 -26.72 -5.17
C VAL A 19 2.57 -26.84 -6.50
N ILE A 20 3.50 -27.82 -6.61
CA ILE A 20 4.27 -28.05 -7.85
C ILE A 20 3.34 -28.53 -8.96
N THR A 21 2.38 -29.40 -8.64
CA THR A 21 1.39 -29.86 -9.62
C THR A 21 0.54 -28.68 -10.09
N GLY A 22 0.01 -27.86 -9.17
CA GLY A 22 -0.77 -26.66 -9.50
C GLY A 22 -0.01 -25.68 -10.39
N LEU A 23 1.27 -25.39 -10.06
CA LEU A 23 2.13 -24.53 -10.88
C LEU A 23 2.37 -25.12 -12.27
N SER A 24 2.62 -26.43 -12.37
CA SER A 24 2.84 -27.09 -13.66
C SER A 24 1.61 -27.05 -14.57
N ILE A 25 0.40 -27.08 -13.99
CA ILE A 25 -0.88 -26.95 -14.70
C ILE A 25 -1.05 -25.52 -15.20
N GLN A 26 -0.76 -24.52 -14.37
CA GLN A 26 -0.82 -23.10 -14.76
C GLN A 26 0.18 -22.76 -15.87
N CYS A 27 1.40 -23.33 -15.84
CA CYS A 27 2.38 -23.18 -16.93
C CYS A 27 1.89 -23.72 -18.27
N ARG A 28 0.92 -24.65 -18.27
CA ARG A 28 0.26 -25.16 -19.47
C ARG A 28 -0.97 -24.33 -19.88
N ARG A 29 -1.06 -23.07 -19.43
CA ARG A 29 -2.14 -22.09 -19.69
C ARG A 29 -3.50 -22.43 -19.09
N TRP A 30 -3.58 -23.34 -18.14
CA TRP A 30 -4.81 -23.56 -17.39
C TRP A 30 -5.02 -22.43 -16.37
N ARG A 31 -6.25 -21.93 -16.27
CA ARG A 31 -6.65 -20.92 -15.28
C ARG A 31 -7.44 -21.56 -14.15
N SER A 32 -7.02 -21.32 -12.91
CA SER A 32 -7.77 -21.69 -11.70
C SER A 32 -8.83 -20.65 -11.40
N VAL A 33 -10.01 -21.07 -10.96
CA VAL A 33 -11.08 -20.18 -10.48
C VAL A 33 -11.27 -20.43 -8.99
N TYR A 34 -11.29 -19.35 -8.20
CA TYR A 34 -11.57 -19.40 -6.77
C TYR A 34 -13.00 -18.93 -6.51
N CYS A 35 -13.85 -19.84 -6.04
CA CYS A 35 -15.24 -19.54 -5.69
C CYS A 35 -15.39 -19.53 -4.17
N ASN A 36 -15.83 -18.42 -3.59
CA ASN A 36 -16.10 -18.29 -2.16
C ASN A 36 -17.62 -18.18 -1.88
N PRO A 37 -18.33 -19.31 -1.72
CA PRO A 37 -19.76 -19.30 -1.44
C PRO A 37 -20.06 -18.76 -0.03
N THR A 38 -21.23 -18.13 0.14
CA THR A 38 -21.71 -17.62 1.45
C THR A 38 -21.82 -18.70 2.53
N ARG A 39 -22.02 -19.96 2.13
CA ARG A 39 -21.99 -21.12 3.02
C ARG A 39 -20.74 -21.95 2.71
N GLN A 40 -19.93 -22.22 3.74
CA GLN A 40 -18.74 -23.06 3.61
C GLN A 40 -19.15 -24.48 3.18
N VAL A 41 -18.69 -24.91 1.99
CA VAL A 41 -18.97 -26.25 1.42
C VAL A 41 -17.98 -27.29 1.94
N PHE A 42 -16.76 -26.86 2.28
CA PHE A 42 -15.73 -27.69 2.89
C PHE A 42 -15.42 -27.14 4.27
N LEU A 43 -15.66 -27.95 5.31
CA LEU A 43 -15.33 -27.62 6.69
C LEU A 43 -14.19 -28.53 7.15
N GLY A 44 -12.99 -27.97 7.27
CA GLY A 44 -11.83 -28.68 7.80
C GLY A 44 -11.80 -28.66 9.32
N ILE A 45 -11.22 -29.69 9.94
CA ILE A 45 -10.91 -29.68 11.37
C ILE A 45 -9.50 -29.11 11.52
N ALA A 46 -9.39 -27.92 12.11
CA ALA A 46 -8.11 -27.34 12.46
C ALA A 46 -7.63 -27.92 13.82
N PRO A 47 -6.33 -28.23 13.97
CA PRO A 47 -5.79 -28.61 15.27
C PRO A 47 -5.96 -27.46 16.26
N THR A 48 -6.67 -27.70 17.37
CA THR A 48 -6.95 -26.70 18.41
C THR A 48 -5.88 -26.68 19.49
N ALA A 49 -5.01 -27.68 19.54
CA ALA A 49 -3.91 -27.77 20.49
C ALA A 49 -2.63 -27.12 19.96
N LEU A 50 -2.02 -26.26 20.78
CA LEU A 50 -0.79 -25.53 20.46
C LEU A 50 0.36 -26.49 20.12
N SER A 51 0.50 -27.61 20.84
CA SER A 51 1.51 -28.65 20.56
C SER A 51 1.39 -29.26 19.17
N GLN A 52 0.16 -29.50 18.70
CA GLN A 52 -0.10 -30.05 17.36
C GLN A 52 0.20 -29.01 16.27
N THR A 53 -0.14 -27.74 16.51
CA THR A 53 0.21 -26.65 15.58
C THR A 53 1.73 -26.45 15.47
N LEU A 54 2.50 -26.59 16.56
CA LEU A 54 3.96 -26.44 16.53
C LEU A 54 4.64 -27.58 15.78
N VAL A 55 4.16 -28.82 15.90
CA VAL A 55 4.68 -29.95 15.12
C VAL A 55 4.36 -29.78 13.63
N GLN A 56 3.18 -29.26 13.30
CA GLN A 56 2.79 -28.95 11.92
C GLN A 56 3.66 -27.82 11.32
N VAL A 57 3.92 -26.77 12.09
CA VAL A 57 4.74 -25.61 11.67
C VAL A 57 6.23 -25.95 11.63
N SER A 58 6.71 -26.85 12.51
CA SER A 58 8.10 -27.34 12.51
C SER A 58 8.37 -28.39 11.41
N SER A 59 7.37 -28.73 10.60
CA SER A 59 7.51 -29.68 9.52
C SER A 59 8.28 -29.08 8.32
N PRO A 60 8.92 -29.93 7.49
CA PRO A 60 9.66 -29.47 6.30
C PRO A 60 8.83 -28.67 5.28
N TRP A 61 7.50 -28.68 5.43
CA TRP A 61 6.54 -27.94 4.60
C TRP A 61 6.61 -26.44 4.79
N LEU A 62 7.08 -25.96 5.94
CA LEU A 62 7.21 -24.52 6.19
C LEU A 62 8.20 -23.85 5.21
N ILE A 63 9.26 -24.54 4.81
CA ILE A 63 10.33 -23.97 3.98
C ILE A 63 9.80 -23.60 2.58
N PRO A 64 9.12 -24.49 1.83
CA PRO A 64 8.52 -24.11 0.54
C PRO A 64 7.41 -23.06 0.65
N PHE A 65 6.54 -23.13 1.67
CA PHE A 65 5.50 -22.12 1.85
C PHE A 65 6.08 -20.75 2.17
N ALA A 66 7.09 -20.70 3.05
CA ALA A 66 7.84 -19.48 3.33
C ALA A 66 8.53 -18.95 2.06
N TYR A 67 9.12 -19.82 1.24
CA TYR A 67 9.71 -19.42 -0.05
C TYR A 67 8.68 -18.84 -1.03
N VAL A 68 7.50 -19.46 -1.18
CA VAL A 68 6.44 -18.95 -2.07
C VAL A 68 5.86 -17.65 -1.55
N ILE A 69 5.65 -17.52 -0.23
CA ILE A 69 5.19 -16.26 0.39
C ILE A 69 6.24 -15.17 0.17
N PHE A 70 7.52 -15.47 0.39
CA PHE A 70 8.60 -14.52 0.19
C PHE A 70 8.74 -14.14 -1.28
N ALA A 71 8.68 -15.09 -2.21
CA ALA A 71 8.71 -14.83 -3.66
C ALA A 71 7.51 -14.01 -4.13
N LYS A 72 6.31 -14.27 -3.59
CA LYS A 72 5.11 -13.48 -3.87
C LYS A 72 5.24 -12.07 -3.28
N TYR A 73 5.76 -11.93 -2.07
CA TYR A 73 5.96 -10.64 -1.43
C TYR A 73 7.06 -9.83 -2.12
N THR A 74 8.17 -10.45 -2.53
CA THR A 74 9.22 -9.77 -3.29
C THR A 74 8.73 -9.36 -4.67
N TRP A 75 7.97 -10.21 -5.38
CA TRP A 75 7.34 -9.84 -6.65
C TRP A 75 6.33 -8.70 -6.47
N SER A 76 5.49 -8.77 -5.43
CA SER A 76 4.54 -7.72 -5.09
C SER A 76 5.21 -6.42 -4.65
N CYS A 77 6.38 -6.48 -3.99
CA CYS A 77 7.16 -5.30 -3.61
C CYS A 77 7.79 -4.59 -4.81
N VAL A 78 8.12 -5.36 -5.86
CA VAL A 78 8.68 -4.86 -7.12
C VAL A 78 7.58 -4.31 -8.02
N GLU A 79 6.38 -4.89 -7.98
CA GLU A 79 5.19 -4.29 -8.59
C GLU A 79 4.80 -2.99 -7.87
N LEU A 80 4.52 -1.96 -8.66
CA LEU A 80 4.09 -0.64 -8.22
C LEU A 80 2.81 -0.70 -7.33
N GLY A 81 2.05 -1.81 -7.41
CA GLY A 81 0.84 -2.08 -6.66
C GLY A 81 1.00 -2.10 -5.14
N TRP A 82 2.07 -2.70 -4.59
CA TRP A 82 2.27 -2.69 -3.13
C TRP A 82 2.52 -1.28 -2.59
N TRP A 83 3.31 -0.50 -3.31
CA TRP A 83 3.53 0.91 -2.99
C TRP A 83 2.25 1.74 -3.09
N ASN A 84 1.39 1.43 -4.06
CA ASN A 84 0.08 2.06 -4.20
C ASN A 84 -0.84 1.72 -3.01
N ASP A 85 -0.88 0.45 -2.59
CA ASP A 85 -1.68 0.00 -1.45
C ASP A 85 -1.21 0.62 -0.13
N GLN A 86 0.10 0.64 0.13
CA GLN A 86 0.67 1.29 1.31
C GLN A 86 0.33 2.78 1.34
N ARG A 87 0.37 3.45 0.17
CA ARG A 87 0.02 4.86 0.04
C ARG A 87 -1.46 5.12 0.33
N ILE A 88 -2.35 4.35 -0.27
CA ILE A 88 -3.80 4.47 -0.06
C ILE A 88 -4.14 4.22 1.42
N TRP A 89 -3.49 3.22 2.03
CA TRP A 89 -3.65 2.94 3.45
C TRP A 89 -3.20 4.11 4.32
N LEU A 90 -2.03 4.70 4.03
CA LEU A 90 -1.51 5.86 4.76
C LEU A 90 -2.48 7.04 4.64
N TYR A 91 -3.00 7.31 3.45
CA TYR A 91 -3.93 8.42 3.20
C TYR A 91 -5.29 8.22 3.87
N LYS A 92 -5.84 6.99 3.84
CA LYS A 92 -7.07 6.66 4.58
C LYS A 92 -6.87 6.83 6.08
N ARG A 93 -5.72 6.42 6.61
CA ARG A 93 -5.39 6.55 8.02
C ARG A 93 -5.20 8.02 8.44
N THR A 94 -4.47 8.83 7.68
CA THR A 94 -4.25 10.25 8.03
C THR A 94 -5.51 11.09 7.88
N SER A 95 -6.27 10.90 6.80
CA SER A 95 -7.54 11.62 6.59
C SER A 95 -8.59 11.28 7.64
N SER A 96 -8.72 10.00 8.04
CA SER A 96 -9.68 9.61 9.08
C SER A 96 -9.37 10.21 10.45
N TYR A 97 -8.11 10.25 10.88
CA TYR A 97 -7.76 10.87 12.16
C TYR A 97 -8.02 12.37 12.19
N LEU A 98 -7.68 13.10 11.12
CA LEU A 98 -7.93 14.54 11.04
C LEU A 98 -9.43 14.84 10.94
N PHE A 99 -10.18 14.03 10.21
CA PHE A 99 -11.63 14.17 10.13
C PHE A 99 -12.28 13.92 11.49
N ALA A 100 -11.92 12.84 12.18
CA ALA A 100 -12.43 12.53 13.52
C ALA A 100 -12.06 13.62 14.55
N PHE A 101 -10.86 14.19 14.45
CA PHE A 101 -10.43 15.28 15.33
C PHE A 101 -11.25 16.56 15.09
N ILE A 102 -11.43 16.95 13.82
CA ILE A 102 -12.26 18.11 13.44
C ILE A 102 -13.71 17.89 13.88
N ASP A 103 -14.27 16.71 13.62
CA ASP A 103 -15.64 16.35 14.01
C ASP A 103 -15.83 16.41 15.53
N THR A 104 -14.86 15.91 16.31
CA THR A 104 -14.89 16.01 17.79
C THR A 104 -14.85 17.46 18.26
N ILE A 105 -14.07 18.33 17.62
CA ILE A 105 -14.01 19.77 17.95
C ILE A 105 -15.30 20.49 17.55
N LEU A 106 -15.85 20.21 16.37
CA LEU A 106 -17.10 20.80 15.93
C LEU A 106 -18.25 20.41 16.86
N ASN A 107 -18.26 19.14 17.28
CA ASN A 107 -19.21 18.62 18.25
C ASN A 107 -19.04 19.27 19.64
N SER A 108 -17.80 19.53 20.07
CA SER A 108 -17.55 20.25 21.34
C SER A 108 -17.92 21.73 21.30
N LEU A 109 -17.95 22.33 20.11
CA LEU A 109 -18.39 23.71 19.86
C LEU A 109 -19.90 23.84 19.53
N GLY A 110 -20.64 22.72 19.51
CA GLY A 110 -22.10 22.70 19.31
C GLY A 110 -22.56 22.76 17.85
N TYR A 111 -21.68 22.54 16.88
CA TYR A 111 -22.04 22.43 15.46
C TYR A 111 -22.23 20.96 15.09
N SER A 112 -23.46 20.55 14.79
CA SER A 112 -23.83 19.12 14.61
C SER A 112 -24.01 18.63 13.17
N ASP A 113 -23.71 19.44 12.15
CA ASP A 113 -23.90 19.01 10.75
C ASP A 113 -22.57 18.70 10.04
N SER A 114 -22.14 17.43 10.09
CA SER A 114 -21.11 16.92 9.17
C SER A 114 -21.79 16.37 7.90
N ALA A 115 -22.03 17.24 6.92
CA ALA A 115 -22.59 16.86 5.62
C ALA A 115 -21.56 16.05 4.82
N PHE A 116 -21.62 14.72 4.92
CA PHE A 116 -20.87 13.80 4.07
C PHE A 116 -21.40 13.91 2.63
N VAL A 117 -20.71 14.67 1.78
CA VAL A 117 -21.04 14.76 0.35
C VAL A 117 -20.71 13.41 -0.29
N ILE A 118 -21.75 12.67 -0.68
CA ILE A 118 -21.63 11.40 -1.38
C ILE A 118 -21.08 11.68 -2.78
N THR A 119 -19.78 11.41 -2.99
CA THR A 119 -19.19 11.48 -4.33
C THR A 119 -19.66 10.27 -5.13
N ALA A 120 -20.39 10.52 -6.23
CA ALA A 120 -20.81 9.46 -7.15
C ALA A 120 -19.57 8.83 -7.82
N LYS A 121 -19.47 7.49 -7.78
CA LYS A 121 -18.42 6.74 -8.49
C LYS A 121 -18.78 6.58 -9.97
N VAL A 122 -18.80 7.68 -10.73
CA VAL A 122 -18.87 7.60 -12.19
C VAL A 122 -17.44 7.65 -12.73
N SER A 123 -17.01 6.58 -13.38
CA SER A 123 -15.69 6.46 -14.01
C SER A 123 -15.81 6.74 -15.51
N ASP A 124 -15.21 7.82 -15.99
CA ASP A 124 -14.98 8.05 -17.43
C ASP A 124 -13.92 7.06 -17.95
N GLU A 125 -13.99 6.65 -19.23
CA GLU A 125 -13.07 5.67 -19.86
C GLU A 125 -11.58 6.09 -19.79
N ASP A 126 -11.29 7.39 -19.72
CA ASP A 126 -9.94 7.93 -19.53
C ASP A 126 -9.37 7.57 -18.14
N VAL A 127 -10.23 7.47 -17.11
CA VAL A 127 -9.88 7.19 -15.71
C VAL A 127 -9.48 5.72 -15.55
N SER A 128 -10.14 4.80 -16.25
CA SER A 128 -9.82 3.36 -16.18
C SER A 128 -8.44 3.03 -16.73
N HIS A 129 -8.01 3.70 -17.81
CA HIS A 129 -6.69 3.46 -18.38
C HIS A 129 -5.54 3.98 -17.50
N ASN A 130 -5.76 5.08 -16.75
CA ASN A 130 -4.80 5.56 -15.76
C ASN A 130 -4.80 4.69 -14.49
N TYR A 131 -5.95 4.13 -14.12
CA TYR A 131 -6.06 3.13 -13.06
C TYR A 131 -5.27 1.85 -13.38
N GLU A 132 -5.35 1.36 -14.62
CA GLU A 132 -4.55 0.22 -15.10
C GLU A 132 -3.04 0.50 -15.14
N LYS A 133 -2.64 1.78 -15.30
CA LYS A 133 -1.24 2.22 -15.20
C LYS A 133 -0.81 2.55 -13.77
N GLU A 134 -1.67 2.29 -12.79
CA GLU A 134 -1.47 2.58 -11.36
C GLU A 134 -1.11 4.06 -11.07
N VAL A 135 -1.53 4.96 -11.96
CA VAL A 135 -1.29 6.39 -11.78
C VAL A 135 -2.49 7.02 -11.12
N MET A 136 -2.32 7.50 -9.89
CA MET A 136 -3.38 8.17 -9.15
C MET A 136 -3.84 9.44 -9.86
N GLU A 137 -5.15 9.58 -9.99
CA GLU A 137 -5.79 10.80 -10.43
C GLU A 137 -6.31 11.59 -9.23
N PHE A 138 -5.97 12.87 -9.20
CA PHE A 138 -6.44 13.79 -8.18
C PHE A 138 -7.68 14.53 -8.68
N GLY A 139 -8.72 13.76 -8.95
CA GLY A 139 -10.01 14.26 -9.45
C GLY A 139 -10.82 14.93 -8.33
N ALA A 140 -11.04 16.23 -8.49
CA ALA A 140 -11.82 17.15 -7.66
C ALA A 140 -11.18 17.67 -6.36
N LEU A 141 -11.38 18.98 -6.14
CA LEU A 141 -10.98 19.77 -4.96
C LEU A 141 -11.72 19.27 -3.71
N SER A 142 -11.24 18.19 -3.08
CA SER A 142 -11.74 17.78 -1.75
C SER A 142 -10.90 18.42 -0.63
N PRO A 143 -11.52 18.79 0.50
CA PRO A 143 -10.79 19.26 1.69
C PRO A 143 -9.71 18.27 2.17
N MET A 144 -9.97 16.97 2.03
CA MET A 144 -9.02 15.90 2.38
C MET A 144 -7.72 16.04 1.58
N PHE A 145 -7.82 16.26 0.27
CA PHE A 145 -6.62 16.37 -0.56
C PHE A 145 -5.81 17.64 -0.28
N THR A 146 -6.47 18.73 0.12
CA THR A 146 -5.80 19.96 0.54
C THR A 146 -4.97 19.73 1.80
N ILE A 147 -5.54 19.06 2.81
CA ILE A 147 -4.87 18.73 4.07
C ILE A 147 -3.66 17.80 3.83
N LEU A 148 -3.82 16.80 2.97
CA LEU A 148 -2.74 15.89 2.59
C LEU A 148 -1.60 16.62 1.87
N ALA A 149 -1.92 17.56 0.97
CA ALA A 149 -0.91 18.37 0.28
C ALA A 149 -0.16 19.31 1.24
N THR A 150 -0.85 19.98 2.17
CA THR A 150 -0.19 20.84 3.17
C THR A 150 0.71 20.03 4.11
N LEU A 151 0.28 18.84 4.53
CA LEU A 151 1.09 17.96 5.37
C LEU A 151 2.33 17.44 4.63
N ALA A 152 2.21 17.11 3.34
CA ALA A 152 3.34 16.73 2.52
C ALA A 152 4.35 17.89 2.40
N LEU A 153 3.89 19.10 2.06
CA LEU A 153 4.76 20.28 1.96
C LEU A 153 5.44 20.62 3.30
N LEU A 154 4.75 20.50 4.43
CA LEU A 154 5.33 20.69 5.76
C LEU A 154 6.45 19.68 6.05
N ASN A 155 6.23 18.41 5.73
CA ASN A 155 7.24 17.35 5.87
C ASN A 155 8.46 17.61 4.98
N LEU A 156 8.24 18.09 3.74
CA LEU A 156 9.31 18.48 2.83
C LEU A 156 10.14 19.66 3.39
N PHE A 157 9.48 20.68 3.94
CA PHE A 157 10.15 21.84 4.54
C PHE A 157 10.96 21.45 5.78
N CYS A 158 10.41 20.60 6.65
CA CYS A 158 11.11 20.08 7.81
C CYS A 158 12.39 19.32 7.40
N PHE A 159 12.30 18.48 6.36
CA PHE A 159 13.46 17.76 5.83
C PHE A 159 14.52 18.70 5.23
N LEU A 160 14.12 19.72 4.46
CA LEU A 160 15.03 20.75 3.96
C LEU A 160 15.71 21.52 5.11
N GLY A 161 14.99 21.80 6.19
CA GLY A 161 15.54 22.40 7.41
C GLY A 161 16.63 21.53 8.05
N VAL A 162 16.39 20.22 8.17
CA VAL A 162 17.39 19.25 8.66
C VAL A 162 18.62 19.21 7.76
N VAL A 163 18.43 19.17 6.44
CA VAL A 163 19.54 19.17 5.47
C VAL A 163 20.34 20.48 5.53
N LYS A 164 19.69 21.64 5.60
CA LYS A 164 20.36 22.94 5.76
C LYS A 164 21.14 23.00 7.07
N LYS A 165 20.56 22.52 8.17
CA LYS A 165 21.21 22.45 9.47
C LYS A 165 22.45 21.55 9.43
N ALA A 166 22.39 20.44 8.70
CA ALA A 166 23.53 19.55 8.48
C ALA A 166 24.65 20.20 7.64
N ILE A 167 24.31 21.08 6.68
CA ILE A 167 25.28 21.79 5.84
C ILE A 167 25.93 22.99 6.56
N MET A 168 25.17 23.73 7.38
CA MET A 168 25.61 25.00 8.01
C MET A 168 26.60 24.84 9.18
N GLY A 169 27.06 23.62 9.51
CA GLY A 169 28.25 23.41 10.33
C GLY A 169 28.05 22.80 11.72
N GLU A 170 26.84 22.44 12.14
CA GLU A 170 26.68 21.44 13.21
C GLU A 170 26.87 20.06 12.58
N GLY A 171 28.10 19.54 12.64
CA GLY A 171 28.55 18.34 11.91
C GLY A 171 27.52 17.20 11.85
N MET A 172 27.48 16.54 10.69
CA MET A 172 26.56 15.46 10.31
C MET A 172 26.38 14.38 11.38
N THR A 173 27.42 14.11 12.19
CA THR A 173 27.43 13.17 13.30
C THR A 173 26.47 13.54 14.44
N LYS A 174 26.37 14.83 14.83
CA LYS A 174 25.45 15.25 15.91
C LYS A 174 23.98 15.13 15.51
N VAL A 175 23.67 15.41 14.23
CA VAL A 175 22.31 15.30 13.69
C VAL A 175 21.87 13.84 13.61
N TYR A 176 22.79 12.94 13.25
CA TYR A 176 22.49 11.51 13.16
C TYR A 176 22.34 10.84 14.52
N GLU A 177 23.06 11.30 15.55
CA GLU A 177 22.94 10.74 16.90
C GLU A 177 21.70 11.23 17.65
N THR A 178 21.23 12.44 17.39
CA THR A 178 20.11 13.02 18.15
C THR A 178 18.76 12.46 17.71
N MET A 179 18.49 12.32 16.40
CA MET A 179 17.16 11.93 15.91
C MET A 179 17.16 11.13 14.59
N PRO A 180 17.87 9.97 14.51
CA PRO A 180 17.98 9.20 13.27
C PRO A 180 16.62 8.68 12.78
N LEU A 181 15.74 8.29 13.71
CA LEU A 181 14.41 7.78 13.39
C LEU A 181 13.50 8.85 12.77
N GLN A 182 13.60 10.10 13.20
CA GLN A 182 12.78 11.18 12.63
C GLN A 182 13.23 11.52 11.21
N ILE A 183 14.54 11.51 10.95
CA ILE A 183 15.10 11.72 9.61
C ILE A 183 14.67 10.60 8.67
N LEU A 184 14.76 9.35 9.14
CA LEU A 184 14.32 8.17 8.40
C LEU A 184 12.82 8.23 8.10
N LEU A 185 12.00 8.57 9.11
CA LEU A 185 10.55 8.70 8.97
C LEU A 185 10.18 9.80 7.97
N CYS A 186 10.76 11.00 8.09
CA CYS A 186 10.55 12.08 7.12
C CYS A 186 10.98 11.69 5.70
N GLY A 187 12.12 10.99 5.55
CA GLY A 187 12.58 10.48 4.26
C GLY A 187 11.60 9.49 3.63
N VAL A 188 11.13 8.51 4.41
CA VAL A 188 10.14 7.52 3.96
C VAL A 188 8.81 8.20 3.60
N LEU A 189 8.34 9.18 4.39
CA LEU A 189 7.12 9.93 4.07
C LEU A 189 7.25 10.75 2.78
N ILE A 190 8.42 11.32 2.50
CA ILE A 190 8.66 12.03 1.24
C ILE A 190 8.62 11.05 0.05
N LEU A 191 9.22 9.87 0.18
CA LEU A 191 9.21 8.84 -0.85
C LEU A 191 7.80 8.33 -1.16
N ILE A 192 6.98 8.07 -0.14
CA ILE A 192 5.58 7.63 -0.33
C ILE A 192 4.75 8.71 -1.03
N ASN A 193 5.03 10.00 -0.73
CA ASN A 193 4.36 11.16 -1.32
C ASN A 193 5.00 11.66 -2.62
N LEU A 194 6.01 10.99 -3.16
CA LEU A 194 6.70 11.39 -4.39
C LEU A 194 5.77 11.68 -5.58
N PRO A 195 4.78 10.81 -5.91
CA PRO A 195 3.86 11.10 -7.01
C PRO A 195 2.89 12.24 -6.70
N LEU A 196 2.67 12.58 -5.43
CA LEU A 196 1.89 13.76 -5.03
C LEU A 196 2.68 15.03 -5.37
N TYR A 197 3.99 15.08 -5.07
CA TYR A 197 4.84 16.18 -5.50
C TYR A 197 4.96 16.26 -7.03
N GLN A 198 5.03 15.11 -7.71
CA GLN A 198 5.05 15.06 -9.16
C GLN A 198 3.74 15.59 -9.75
N ALA A 199 2.59 15.27 -9.15
CA ALA A 199 1.29 15.79 -9.55
C ALA A 199 1.09 17.28 -9.24
N LEU A 200 1.72 17.80 -8.18
CA LEU A 200 1.71 19.23 -7.83
C LEU A 200 2.57 20.07 -8.79
N TYR A 201 3.83 19.67 -9.01
CA TYR A 201 4.83 20.53 -9.66
C TYR A 201 5.19 20.12 -11.09
N LEU A 202 5.23 18.82 -11.41
CA LEU A 202 5.85 18.31 -12.65
C LEU A 202 4.83 17.89 -13.73
N ARG A 203 3.62 17.48 -13.35
CA ARG A 203 2.64 16.94 -14.28
C ARG A 203 1.90 18.05 -15.04
N LYS A 204 1.62 17.83 -16.34
CA LYS A 204 0.82 18.70 -17.23
C LYS A 204 -0.48 18.03 -17.72
N ASP A 205 -0.73 16.78 -17.33
CA ASP A 205 -1.90 16.00 -17.77
C ASP A 205 -3.20 16.42 -17.05
N LYS A 206 -4.36 15.94 -17.55
CA LYS A 206 -5.69 16.14 -16.94
C LYS A 206 -5.79 15.68 -15.47
N GLY A 207 -4.92 14.77 -15.02
CA GLY A 207 -4.83 14.31 -13.62
C GLY A 207 -3.98 15.19 -12.71
N LYS A 208 -3.57 16.39 -13.15
CA LYS A 208 -2.83 17.37 -12.34
C LYS A 208 -3.74 17.97 -11.26
N MET A 209 -3.19 18.17 -10.06
CA MET A 209 -3.88 18.92 -9.01
C MET A 209 -4.17 20.36 -9.51
N PRO A 210 -5.41 20.86 -9.36
CA PRO A 210 -5.79 22.17 -9.89
C PRO A 210 -4.86 23.28 -9.35
N SER A 211 -4.42 24.15 -10.25
CA SER A 211 -3.39 25.18 -10.00
C SER A 211 -3.75 26.17 -8.89
N SER A 212 -5.02 26.27 -8.52
CA SER A 212 -5.48 27.12 -7.40
C SER A 212 -4.88 26.69 -6.07
N ILE A 213 -4.66 25.39 -5.82
CA ILE A 213 -4.04 24.91 -4.57
C ILE A 213 -2.54 25.18 -4.57
N ALA A 214 -1.85 24.97 -5.70
CA ALA A 214 -0.41 25.23 -5.81
C ALA A 214 -0.05 26.72 -5.60
N PHE A 215 -1.00 27.63 -5.90
CA PHE A 215 -0.86 29.06 -5.60
C PHE A 215 -1.20 29.34 -4.13
N LYS A 216 -2.32 28.81 -3.62
CA LYS A 216 -2.78 29.04 -2.24
C LYS A 216 -1.87 28.44 -1.16
N SER A 217 -1.16 27.35 -1.46
CA SER A 217 -0.18 26.74 -0.57
C SER A 217 1.20 27.41 -0.62
N ARG A 218 1.43 28.31 -1.59
CA ARG A 218 2.68 29.08 -1.73
C ARG A 218 2.69 30.34 -0.87
N ASP A 219 1.50 30.83 -0.52
CA ASP A 219 1.26 32.01 0.30
C ASP A 219 1.17 31.70 1.81
N ILE A 220 1.41 30.45 2.23
CA ILE A 220 1.58 29.99 3.62
C ILE A 220 3.05 29.66 3.85
#